data_AF-A0A356FU58-F1
#
_entry.id   AF-A0A356FU58-F1
#
_cell.length_a   1.000
_cell.length_b   1.000
_cell.length_c   1.000
_cell.angle_alpha   90.00
_cell.angle_beta   90.00
_cell.angle_gamma   90.00
#
_symmetry.space_group_name_H-M   'P 1'
#
loop_
_entity.id
_entity.type
_entity.pdbx_description
1 polymer ?
#
loop_
_entity_poly.entity_id
_entity_poly.type
_entity_poly.pdbx_seq_one_letter_code
_entity_poly.pdbx_strand_id
1 'polypeptide(L)'
;TQMIAKGLDFPNVTLVGLVDADRSLHVEDFRAAERTFQLIVQVSGRAGRGDRAGEVVIQTSTPHAPPIQFARKSDFDGFQLEELEQRREFNYPPFQHLIRHLFRGRNPE
;
A
#
# COMPACT_ATOMS: atom_id res chain seq x y z
N THR A 1 -8.29 5.25 -9.68
CA THR A 1 -7.43 5.74 -10.77
C THR A 1 -6.25 4.80 -10.91
N GLN A 2 -5.84 4.48 -12.14
CA GLN A 2 -4.75 3.53 -12.35
C GLN A 2 -3.43 4.09 -11.81
N MET A 3 -2.66 3.21 -11.19
CA MET A 3 -1.22 3.36 -11.01
C MET A 3 -0.60 3.69 -12.38
N ILE A 4 -0.13 4.92 -12.61
CA ILE A 4 0.49 5.29 -13.88
C ILE A 4 1.69 4.34 -14.09
N ALA A 5 1.71 3.66 -15.24
CA ALA A 5 2.55 2.51 -15.52
C ALA A 5 4.04 2.74 -15.19
N LYS A 6 4.68 1.70 -14.64
CA LYS A 6 6.13 1.56 -14.53
C LYS A 6 6.74 1.88 -15.91
N GLY A 7 7.50 2.97 -16.05
CA GLY A 7 8.12 3.38 -17.32
C GLY A 7 7.79 4.80 -17.81
N LEU A 8 6.80 5.49 -17.23
CA LEU A 8 6.64 6.94 -17.40
C LEU A 8 7.39 7.67 -16.28
N ASP A 9 8.60 8.13 -16.59
CA ASP A 9 9.35 9.03 -15.72
C ASP A 9 9.02 10.48 -16.04
N PHE A 10 8.73 11.27 -15.01
CA PHE A 10 8.38 12.68 -15.16
C PHE A 10 9.43 13.52 -14.40
N PRO A 11 10.48 14.00 -15.07
CA PRO A 11 11.66 14.60 -14.43
C PRO A 11 11.37 15.89 -13.64
N ASN A 12 10.20 16.51 -13.86
CA ASN A 12 9.80 17.73 -13.16
C ASN A 12 8.76 17.50 -12.04
N VAL A 13 8.46 16.24 -11.70
CA VAL A 13 7.52 15.93 -10.61
C VAL A 13 8.23 16.04 -9.26
N THR A 14 7.95 17.14 -8.56
CA THR A 14 8.47 17.41 -7.21
C THR A 14 7.41 17.22 -6.12
N LEU A 15 6.15 16.98 -6.46
CA LEU A 15 5.06 16.75 -5.50
C LEU A 15 4.19 15.58 -5.97
N VAL A 16 3.93 14.64 -5.06
CA VAL A 16 2.99 13.53 -5.28
C VAL A 16 1.99 13.46 -4.14
N GLY A 17 0.70 13.39 -4.47
CA GLY A 17 -0.38 13.21 -3.51
C GLY A 17 -0.96 11.80 -3.57
N LEU A 18 -0.96 11.07 -2.45
CA LEU A 18 -1.81 9.90 -2.27
C LEU A 18 -3.11 10.34 -1.61
N VAL A 19 -4.15 10.49 -2.42
CA VAL A 19 -5.49 10.83 -1.96
C VAL A 19 -6.21 9.56 -1.52
N ASP A 20 -6.82 9.60 -0.33
CA ASP A 20 -7.64 8.53 0.22
C ASP A 20 -6.87 7.20 0.38
N ALA A 21 -5.83 7.20 1.22
CA ALA A 21 -5.10 5.99 1.58
C ALA A 21 -5.95 5.00 2.40
N ASP A 22 -7.01 5.49 3.04
CA ASP A 22 -7.95 4.67 3.82
C ASP A 22 -8.66 3.63 2.94
N ARG A 23 -8.91 3.97 1.68
CA ARG A 23 -9.56 3.05 0.73
C ARG A 23 -8.75 1.78 0.50
N SER A 24 -7.42 1.82 0.48
CA SER A 24 -6.62 0.60 0.36
C SER A 24 -6.46 -0.11 1.70
N LEU A 25 -6.45 0.64 2.79
CA LEU A 25 -6.21 0.13 4.14
C LEU A 25 -7.42 -0.60 4.73
N HIS A 26 -8.63 -0.13 4.45
CA HIS A 26 -9.87 -0.67 5.02
C HIS A 26 -10.60 -1.66 4.09
N VAL A 27 -9.93 -2.16 3.06
CA VAL A 27 -10.45 -3.30 2.28
C VAL A 27 -10.40 -4.55 3.15
N GLU A 28 -11.45 -5.38 3.06
CA GLU A 28 -11.55 -6.69 3.72
C GLU A 28 -10.63 -7.75 3.06
N ASP A 29 -9.32 -7.48 3.06
CA ASP A 29 -8.26 -8.37 2.60
C ASP A 29 -7.13 -8.29 3.64
N PHE A 30 -6.67 -9.43 4.15
CA PHE A 30 -5.58 -9.45 5.13
C PHE A 30 -4.29 -8.80 4.61
N ARG A 31 -4.16 -8.61 3.29
CA ARG A 31 -3.04 -7.91 2.64
C ARG A 31 -3.25 -6.39 2.51
N ALA A 32 -4.30 -5.82 3.09
CA ALA A 32 -4.62 -4.40 2.94
C ALA A 32 -3.50 -3.48 3.47
N ALA A 33 -2.92 -3.81 4.63
CA ALA A 33 -1.79 -3.08 5.20
C ALA A 33 -0.56 -3.13 4.29
N GLU A 34 -0.16 -4.33 3.84
CA GLU A 34 0.92 -4.54 2.86
C GLU A 34 0.72 -3.72 1.58
N ARG A 35 -0.47 -3.80 0.97
CA ARG A 35 -0.77 -3.05 -0.26
C ARG A 35 -0.70 -1.54 -0.04
N THR A 36 -1.20 -1.06 1.10
CA THR A 36 -1.16 0.36 1.44
C THR A 36 0.28 0.84 1.61
N PHE A 37 1.11 0.08 2.35
CA PHE A 37 2.54 0.37 2.49
C PHE A 37 3.24 0.40 1.14
N GLN A 38 3.03 -0.63 0.29
CA GLN A 38 3.62 -0.71 -1.05
C GLN A 38 3.21 0.47 -1.94
N LEU A 39 1.93 0.87 -1.89
CA LEU A 39 1.43 2.03 -2.63
C LEU A 39 2.16 3.30 -2.19
N ILE A 40 2.27 3.54 -0.87
CA ILE A 40 2.97 4.72 -0.33
C ILE A 40 4.44 4.73 -0.78
N VAL A 41 5.17 3.64 -0.57
CA VAL A 41 6.58 3.54 -0.98
C VAL A 41 6.75 3.77 -2.48
N GLN A 42 5.86 3.18 -3.29
CA GLN A 42 5.92 3.32 -4.74
C GLN A 42 5.66 4.76 -5.20
N VAL A 43 4.66 5.45 -4.64
CA VAL A 43 4.38 6.84 -5.01
C VAL A 43 5.47 7.78 -4.51
N SER A 44 6.05 7.50 -3.34
CA SER A 44 7.20 8.24 -2.82
C SER A 44 8.41 8.15 -3.74
N GLY A 45 8.67 6.98 -4.33
CA GLY A 45 9.73 6.81 -5.31
C GLY A 45 9.51 7.50 -6.67
N ARG A 46 8.36 8.17 -6.88
CA ARG A 46 8.09 8.97 -8.09
C ARG A 46 8.39 10.46 -7.92
N ALA A 47 8.36 10.96 -6.69
CA ALA A 47 8.76 12.34 -6.40
C ALA A 47 10.29 12.40 -6.24
N GLY A 48 10.92 13.46 -6.73
CA GLY A 48 12.33 13.73 -6.45
C GLY A 48 13.33 12.84 -7.20
N ARG A 49 12.96 12.29 -8.36
CA ARG A 49 13.93 11.74 -9.32
C ARG A 49 14.67 12.90 -10.01
N GLY A 50 15.78 13.34 -9.43
CA GLY A 50 16.63 14.42 -9.94
C GLY A 50 17.28 15.22 -8.82
N ASP A 51 17.81 16.41 -9.11
CA ASP A 51 18.49 17.27 -8.13
C ASP A 51 17.52 18.05 -7.21
N ARG A 52 16.20 17.85 -7.36
CA ARG A 52 15.17 18.58 -6.60
C ARG A 52 14.53 17.66 -5.57
N ALA A 53 14.39 18.16 -4.35
CA ALA A 53 13.66 17.45 -3.30
C ALA A 53 12.22 17.19 -3.73
N GLY A 54 11.78 15.93 -3.58
CA GLY A 54 10.39 15.53 -3.78
C GLY A 54 9.61 15.63 -2.46
N GLU A 55 8.36 16.06 -2.56
CA GLU A 55 7.39 16.06 -1.46
C GLU A 55 6.31 15.01 -1.74
N VAL A 56 5.89 14.32 -0.68
CA VAL A 56 4.82 13.32 -0.74
C VAL A 56 3.79 13.65 0.32
N VAL A 57 2.55 13.90 -0.11
CA VAL A 57 1.44 14.20 0.78
C VAL A 57 0.48 13.02 0.79
N ILE A 58 0.16 12.51 1.98
CA ILE A 58 -0.76 11.39 2.16
C ILE A 58 -2.01 11.91 2.87
N GLN A 59 -3.17 11.73 2.23
CA GLN A 59 -4.46 11.98 2.85
C GLN A 59 -5.00 10.68 3.45
N THR A 60 -5.21 10.67 4.77
CA THR A 60 -5.79 9.55 5.50
C THR A 60 -6.55 10.02 6.73
N SER A 61 -7.61 9.30 7.08
CA SER A 61 -8.34 9.42 8.35
C SER A 61 -7.66 8.67 9.50
N THR A 62 -6.78 7.70 9.20
CA THR A 62 -6.05 6.87 10.17
C THR A 62 -4.54 7.11 10.10
N PRO A 63 -4.03 8.32 10.39
CA PRO A 63 -2.62 8.64 10.21
C PRO A 63 -1.69 7.77 11.07
N HIS A 64 -2.17 7.26 12.20
CA HIS A 64 -1.40 6.42 13.12
C HIS A 64 -1.37 4.93 12.74
N ALA A 65 -2.03 4.53 11.64
CA ALA A 65 -1.98 3.14 11.20
C ALA A 65 -0.53 2.70 10.90
N PRO A 66 -0.12 1.49 11.31
CA PRO A 66 1.24 0.98 11.09
C PRO A 66 1.80 1.17 9.67
N PRO A 67 1.10 0.77 8.58
CA PRO A 67 1.65 0.91 7.23
C PRO A 67 1.96 2.37 6.85
N ILE A 68 1.25 3.35 7.44
CA ILE A 68 1.49 4.78 7.19
C ILE A 68 2.70 5.27 7.99
N GLN A 69 2.81 4.87 9.26
CA GLN A 69 3.92 5.27 10.12
C GLN A 69 5.26 4.68 9.67
N PHE A 70 5.29 3.41 9.27
CA PHE A 70 6.48 2.79 8.71
C PHE A 70 6.87 3.40 7.37
N ALA A 71 5.90 3.63 6.47
CA ALA A 71 6.18 4.22 5.17
C ALA A 71 6.70 5.66 5.29
N ARG A 72 6.19 6.45 6.26
CA ARG A 72 6.72 7.79 6.58
C ARG A 72 8.20 7.77 6.96
N LYS A 73 8.66 6.71 7.62
CA LYS A 73 10.06 6.54 8.05
C LYS A 73 10.91 5.78 7.04
N SER A 74 10.34 5.35 5.92
CA SER A 74 10.98 4.42 4.97
C SER A 74 11.47 3.12 5.63
N ASP A 75 10.77 2.68 6.69
CA ASP A 75 11.16 1.53 7.50
C ASP A 75 10.45 0.26 7.01
N PHE A 76 11.04 -0.36 5.98
CA PHE A 76 10.53 -1.60 5.41
C PHE A 76 10.74 -2.80 6.33
N ASP A 77 11.90 -2.89 6.98
CA ASP A 77 12.25 -4.04 7.81
C ASP A 77 11.35 -4.13 9.05
N GLY A 78 11.08 -2.99 9.70
CA GLY A 78 10.13 -2.90 10.80
C GLY A 78 8.70 -3.26 10.38
N PHE A 79 8.25 -2.72 9.24
CA PHE A 79 6.94 -3.07 8.67
C PHE A 79 6.82 -4.57 8.38
N GLN A 80 7.83 -5.15 7.73
CA GLN A 80 7.82 -6.57 7.36
C GLN A 80 7.75 -7.47 8.60
N LEU A 81 8.51 -7.14 9.64
CA LEU A 81 8.52 -7.91 10.88
C LEU A 81 7.13 -7.92 11.55
N GLU A 82 6.53 -6.74 11.73
CA GLU A 82 5.22 -6.59 12.36
C GLU A 82 4.12 -7.28 11.54
N GLU A 83 4.12 -7.10 10.22
CA GLU A 83 3.17 -7.73 9.31
C GLU A 83 3.28 -9.27 9.36
N LEU A 84 4.51 -9.82 9.35
CA LEU A 84 4.71 -11.26 9.43
C LEU A 84 4.33 -11.84 10.79
N GLU A 85 4.51 -11.10 11.88
CA GLU A 85 4.05 -11.50 13.21
C GLU A 85 2.53 -11.64 13.24
N GLN A 86 1.81 -10.61 12.77
CA GLN A 86 0.34 -10.66 12.67
C GLN A 86 -0.12 -11.81 11.78
N ARG A 87 0.50 -12.02 10.62
CA ARG A 87 0.12 -13.13 9.73
C ARG A 87 0.37 -14.49 10.34
N ARG A 88 1.39 -14.63 11.18
CA ARG A 88 1.65 -15.88 11.91
C ARG A 88 0.57 -16.13 12.95
N GLU A 89 0.21 -15.12 13.73
CA GLU A 89 -0.82 -15.20 14.77
C GLU A 89 -2.19 -15.58 14.20
N PHE A 90 -2.58 -14.96 13.08
CA PHE A 90 -3.88 -15.20 12.44
C PHE A 90 -3.89 -16.30 11.38
N ASN A 91 -2.81 -17.10 11.25
CA ASN A 91 -2.74 -18.21 10.29
C ASN A 91 -2.95 -17.77 8.83
N TYR A 92 -2.38 -16.63 8.44
CA TYR A 92 -2.39 -16.13 7.07
C TYR A 92 -1.10 -16.50 6.29
N PRO A 93 -1.15 -16.53 4.95
CA PRO A 93 0.04 -16.69 4.12
C PRO A 93 1.14 -15.67 4.47
N PRO A 94 2.42 -16.06 4.58
CA PRO A 94 3.01 -17.28 4.03
C PRO A 94 2.98 -18.49 4.99
N PHE A 95 2.45 -18.36 6.20
CA PHE A 95 2.49 -19.44 7.21
C PHE A 95 1.44 -20.53 6.98
N GLN A 96 0.42 -20.23 6.17
CA GLN A 96 -0.64 -21.16 5.77
C GLN A 96 -1.01 -20.96 4.30
N HIS A 97 -1.67 -21.96 3.71
CA HIS A 97 -2.20 -21.88 2.36
C HIS A 97 -3.70 -21.57 2.40
N LEU A 98 -4.13 -20.58 1.62
CA LEU A 98 -5.54 -20.25 1.46
C LEU A 98 -6.01 -20.59 0.05
N ILE A 99 -7.19 -21.21 -0.05
CA ILE A 99 -7.87 -21.50 -1.31
C ILE A 99 -9.20 -20.77 -1.30
N ARG A 100 -9.52 -20.03 -2.37
CA ARG A 100 -10.81 -19.34 -2.52
C ARG A 100 -11.59 -19.94 -3.68
N HIS A 101 -12.68 -20.65 -3.37
CA HIS A 101 -13.66 -21.07 -4.37
C HIS A 101 -14.70 -19.96 -4.56
N LEU A 102 -14.78 -19.40 -5.77
CA LEU A 102 -15.71 -18.34 -6.12
C LEU A 102 -16.70 -18.85 -7.15
N PHE A 103 -17.96 -18.99 -6.74
CA PHE A 103 -19.06 -19.33 -7.63
C PHE A 103 -19.79 -18.05 -8.00
N ARG A 104 -20.05 -17.84 -9.29
CA ARG A 104 -20.83 -16.71 -9.81
C ARG A 104 -21.83 -17.23 -10.82
N GLY A 105 -23.08 -16.82 -10.69
CA GLY A 105 -24.14 -17.06 -11.66
C GLY A 105 -24.76 -15.74 -12.11
N ARG A 106 -25.54 -15.76 -13.19
CA ARG A 106 -26.43 -14.63 -13.48
C ARG A 106 -27.47 -14.54 -12.37
N ASN A 107 -27.78 -13.32 -11.94
CA ASN A 107 -28.99 -13.10 -11.17
C ASN A 107 -30.18 -13.45 -12.08
N PRO A 108 -31.09 -14.35 -11.70
CA PRO A 108 -32.28 -14.65 -12.50
C PRO A 108 -33.29 -13.50 -12.56
N GLU A 109 -33.10 -12.46 -11.73
CA GLU A 109 -33.82 -11.18 -11.76
C GLU A 109 -33.06 -10.09 -12.53
#